data_AF-A0A957AA35-F1
#
_entry.id   AF-A0A957AA35-F1
#
_cell.length_a   1.000
_cell.length_b   1.000
_cell.length_c   1.000
_cell.angle_alpha   90.00
_cell.angle_beta   90.00
_cell.angle_gamma   90.00
#
_symmetry.space_group_name_H-M   'P 1'
#
loop_
_entity.id
_entity.type
_entity.pdbx_description
1 polymer ?
#
loop_
_entity_poly.entity_id
_entity_poly.type
_entity_poly.pdbx_seq_one_letter_code
_entity_poly.pdbx_strand_id
1 'polypeptide(L)'
;MSWRVAIIAFCGLLIAVLTVRIAQHGSDGTGTWDFTRATGFVGYILLWLSVSGGMVTGFRGVPAPFKGGRWVELHRMISILSLAFVGAHMVGLLLDPWVSFSPVDILVPFWSPYRAFWVGLGTISFWLLIVVLVSTFLFSRLGWKRW
;
A
#
# COMPACT_ATOMS: atom_id res chain seq x y z
N MET A 1 -15.87 -11.79 0.65
CA MET A 1 -15.28 -12.10 -0.68
C MET A 1 -13.99 -11.34 -0.96
N SER A 2 -13.83 -10.09 -0.51
CA SER A 2 -12.68 -9.24 -0.88
C SER A 2 -11.30 -9.60 -0.33
N TRP A 3 -11.20 -10.17 0.87
CA TRP A 3 -9.90 -10.50 1.48
C TRP A 3 -9.15 -11.59 0.69
N ARG A 4 -9.87 -12.48 0.00
CA ARG A 4 -9.26 -13.50 -0.87
C ARG A 4 -8.55 -12.85 -2.06
N VAL A 5 -9.15 -11.81 -2.65
CA VAL A 5 -8.54 -11.03 -3.73
C VAL A 5 -7.27 -10.34 -3.23
N ALA A 6 -7.30 -9.77 -2.02
CA ALA A 6 -6.14 -9.19 -1.37
C ALA A 6 -4.97 -10.18 -1.30
N ILE A 7 -5.22 -11.37 -0.76
CA ILE A 7 -4.21 -12.40 -0.57
C ILE A 7 -3.68 -12.88 -1.91
N ILE A 8 -4.55 -13.15 -2.88
CA ILE A 8 -4.13 -13.62 -4.20
C ILE A 8 -3.26 -12.56 -4.89
N ALA A 9 -3.68 -11.29 -4.88
CA ALA A 9 -2.91 -10.20 -5.45
C ALA A 9 -1.56 -10.02 -4.74
N PHE A 10 -1.57 -10.02 -3.41
CA PHE A 10 -0.35 -9.88 -2.62
C PHE A 10 0.61 -11.05 -2.85
N CYS A 11 0.15 -12.29 -2.74
CA CYS A 11 0.96 -13.49 -3.03
C CYS A 11 1.47 -13.48 -4.46
N GLY A 12 0.65 -13.08 -5.44
CA GLY A 12 1.08 -12.93 -6.83
C GLY A 12 2.21 -11.90 -6.99
N LEU A 13 2.09 -10.74 -6.33
CA LEU A 13 3.13 -9.71 -6.31
C LEU A 13 4.40 -10.18 -5.59
N LEU A 14 4.27 -10.95 -4.51
CA LEU A 14 5.40 -11.55 -3.81
C LEU A 14 6.13 -12.58 -4.68
N ILE A 15 5.39 -13.44 -5.37
CA ILE A 15 5.97 -14.39 -6.31
C ILE A 15 6.67 -13.63 -7.44
N ALA A 16 6.06 -12.55 -7.95
CA ALA A 16 6.66 -11.72 -8.99
C ALA A 16 7.98 -11.09 -8.52
N VAL A 17 8.03 -10.45 -7.34
CA VAL A 17 9.28 -9.84 -6.86
C VAL A 17 10.38 -10.86 -6.58
N LEU A 18 10.02 -12.04 -6.06
CA LEU A 18 10.97 -13.12 -5.83
C LEU A 18 11.51 -13.67 -7.15
N THR A 19 10.64 -13.85 -8.15
CA THR A 19 11.04 -14.29 -9.49
C THR A 19 11.99 -13.28 -10.12
N VAL A 20 11.67 -11.99 -10.05
CA VAL A 20 12.53 -10.92 -10.54
C VAL A 20 13.87 -10.92 -9.80
N ARG A 21 13.86 -11.06 -8.46
CA ARG A 21 15.08 -11.11 -7.64
C ARG A 21 15.99 -12.30 -8.01
N ILE A 22 15.41 -13.47 -8.25
CA ILE A 22 16.16 -14.69 -8.59
C ILE A 22 16.68 -14.63 -10.03
N ALA A 23 15.87 -14.10 -10.95
CA ALA A 23 16.26 -13.94 -12.35
C ALA A 23 17.30 -12.83 -12.57
N GLN A 24 17.42 -11.90 -11.63
CA GLN A 24 18.39 -10.83 -11.69
C GLN A 24 19.80 -11.36 -11.40
N HIS A 25 20.64 -11.42 -12.43
CA HIS A 25 22.04 -11.79 -12.30
C HIS A 25 22.89 -10.60 -11.82
N GLY A 26 23.63 -10.79 -10.72
CA GLY A 26 24.57 -9.78 -10.19
C GLY A 26 23.89 -8.58 -9.49
N SER A 27 24.72 -7.71 -8.91
CA SER A 27 24.31 -6.44 -8.27
C SER A 27 23.82 -5.38 -9.26
N ASP A 28 24.06 -5.59 -10.55
CA ASP A 28 24.00 -4.55 -11.57
C ASP A 28 22.64 -4.55 -12.30
N GLY A 29 21.84 -5.60 -12.10
CA GLY A 29 20.50 -5.70 -12.69
C GLY A 29 19.52 -4.72 -12.05
N THR A 30 18.60 -4.18 -12.84
CA THR A 30 17.61 -3.18 -12.39
C THR A 30 16.24 -3.77 -12.07
N GLY A 31 16.06 -5.08 -12.20
CA GLY A 31 14.73 -5.70 -12.11
C GLY A 31 14.01 -5.41 -10.79
N THR A 32 14.66 -5.62 -9.65
CA THR A 32 14.12 -5.33 -8.32
C THR A 32 13.91 -3.84 -8.07
N TRP A 33 14.81 -3.01 -8.60
CA TRP A 33 14.74 -1.55 -8.58
C TRP A 33 13.54 -0.99 -9.35
N ASP A 34 13.28 -1.53 -10.54
CA ASP A 34 12.16 -1.16 -11.41
C ASP A 34 10.84 -1.69 -10.84
N PHE A 35 10.84 -2.92 -10.34
CA PHE A 35 9.68 -3.51 -9.66
C PHE A 35 9.24 -2.67 -8.46
N THR A 36 10.19 -2.27 -7.61
CA THR A 36 9.90 -1.48 -6.41
C THR A 36 9.33 -0.11 -6.77
N ARG A 37 9.81 0.51 -7.86
CA ARG A 37 9.22 1.77 -8.38
C ARG A 37 7.83 1.58 -8.92
N ALA A 38 7.63 0.60 -9.78
CA ALA A 38 6.34 0.32 -10.40
C ALA A 38 5.28 0.06 -9.32
N THR A 39 5.59 -0.78 -8.34
CA THR A 39 4.68 -1.06 -7.21
C THR A 39 4.42 0.15 -6.33
N GLY A 40 5.44 1.01 -6.11
CA GLY A 40 5.28 2.28 -5.40
C GLY A 40 4.33 3.24 -6.10
N PHE A 41 4.50 3.46 -7.41
CA PHE A 41 3.62 4.35 -8.20
C PHE A 41 2.19 3.82 -8.27
N VAL A 42 2.01 2.52 -8.53
CA VAL A 42 0.68 1.91 -8.58
C VAL A 42 0.02 1.96 -7.20
N GLY A 43 0.78 1.66 -6.12
CA GLY A 43 0.31 1.77 -4.75
C GLY A 43 -0.16 3.18 -4.40
N TYR A 44 0.60 4.21 -4.79
CA TYR A 44 0.22 5.62 -4.60
C TYR A 44 -1.10 5.96 -5.30
N ILE A 45 -1.25 5.61 -6.59
CA ILE A 45 -2.47 5.91 -7.36
C ILE A 45 -3.68 5.20 -6.75
N LEU A 46 -3.53 3.92 -6.38
CA LEU A 46 -4.62 3.16 -5.76
C LEU A 46 -4.98 3.73 -4.39
N LEU A 47 -4.00 4.14 -3.58
CA LEU A 47 -4.27 4.76 -2.28
C LEU A 47 -4.99 6.11 -2.45
N TRP A 48 -4.55 6.94 -3.40
CA TRP A 48 -5.22 8.20 -3.72
C TRP A 48 -6.67 7.99 -4.18
N LEU A 49 -6.91 7.02 -5.06
CA LEU A 49 -8.26 6.65 -5.50
C LEU A 49 -9.12 6.12 -4.35
N SER A 50 -8.54 5.31 -3.45
CA SER A 50 -9.22 4.82 -2.25
C SER A 50 -9.66 5.97 -1.35
N VAL A 51 -8.74 6.87 -0.99
CA VAL A 51 -9.02 8.04 -0.13
C VAL A 51 -10.09 8.92 -0.77
N SER A 52 -9.93 9.26 -2.04
CA SER A 52 -10.89 10.07 -2.79
C SER A 52 -12.28 9.40 -2.83
N GLY A 53 -12.31 8.08 -3.08
CA GLY A 53 -13.54 7.30 -3.09
C GLY A 53 -14.25 7.23 -1.74
N GLY A 54 -13.49 7.18 -0.64
CA GLY A 54 -14.00 7.23 0.73
C GLY A 54 -14.52 8.61 1.13
N MET A 55 -13.91 9.70 0.64
CA MET A 55 -14.43 11.05 0.87
C MET A 55 -15.79 11.25 0.19
N VAL A 56 -15.97 10.70 -1.00
CA VAL A 56 -17.22 10.77 -1.76
C VAL A 56 -18.39 10.14 -0.98
N THR A 57 -18.19 9.03 -0.26
CA THR A 57 -19.27 8.40 0.54
C THR A 57 -19.74 9.25 1.71
N GLY A 58 -18.85 10.10 2.28
CA GLY A 58 -19.18 10.99 3.39
C GLY A 58 -19.80 12.34 2.98
N PHE A 59 -19.85 12.64 1.68
CA PHE A 59 -20.28 13.96 1.20
C PHE A 59 -21.81 14.09 1.09
N ARG A 60 -22.39 15.12 1.73
CA ARG A 60 -23.85 15.36 1.79
C ARG A 60 -24.54 15.58 0.43
N GLY A 61 -23.77 15.92 -0.62
CA GLY A 61 -24.28 16.20 -1.97
C GLY A 61 -23.92 15.15 -3.03
N VAL A 62 -23.60 13.91 -2.64
CA VAL A 62 -23.07 12.93 -3.60
C VAL A 62 -24.07 12.65 -4.76
N PRO A 63 -23.66 12.63 -6.04
CA PRO A 63 -24.54 12.29 -7.16
C PRO A 63 -25.02 10.82 -7.14
N ALA A 64 -26.17 10.53 -7.74
CA ALA A 64 -26.79 9.19 -7.72
C ALA A 64 -25.86 8.02 -8.16
N PRO A 65 -24.99 8.14 -9.17
CA PRO A 65 -24.06 7.07 -9.56
C PRO A 65 -23.07 6.66 -8.45
N PHE A 66 -22.78 7.57 -7.51
CA PHE A 66 -21.88 7.36 -6.39
C PHE A 66 -22.61 6.99 -5.10
N LYS A 67 -23.95 6.89 -5.13
CA LYS A 67 -24.77 6.42 -4.01
C LYS A 67 -24.89 4.89 -4.03
N GLY A 68 -24.79 4.28 -2.85
CA GLY A 68 -25.15 2.89 -2.64
C GLY A 68 -23.98 1.89 -2.66
N GLY A 69 -24.33 0.60 -2.55
CA GLY A 69 -23.38 -0.47 -2.24
C GLY A 69 -22.28 -0.71 -3.28
N ARG A 70 -22.54 -0.42 -4.58
CA ARG A 70 -21.54 -0.62 -5.64
C ARG A 70 -20.33 0.30 -5.50
N TRP A 71 -20.54 1.55 -5.12
CA TRP A 71 -19.45 2.51 -4.90
C TRP A 71 -18.62 2.14 -3.66
N VAL A 72 -19.29 1.75 -2.59
CA VAL A 72 -18.63 1.24 -1.37
C VAL A 72 -17.80 0.01 -1.68
N GLU A 73 -18.32 -0.92 -2.51
CA GLU A 73 -17.55 -2.09 -2.94
C GLU A 73 -16.34 -1.71 -3.79
N LEU A 74 -16.46 -0.72 -4.68
CA LEU A 74 -15.33 -0.22 -5.47
C LEU A 74 -14.25 0.39 -4.56
N HIS A 75 -14.63 1.26 -3.63
CA HIS A 75 -13.70 1.79 -2.62
C HIS A 75 -13.01 0.66 -1.86
N ARG A 76 -13.76 -0.37 -1.44
CA ARG A 76 -13.20 -1.53 -0.74
C ARG A 76 -12.21 -2.31 -1.61
N MET A 77 -12.53 -2.56 -2.87
CA MET A 77 -11.65 -3.26 -3.82
C MET A 77 -10.35 -2.49 -4.06
N ILE A 78 -10.45 -1.19 -4.33
CA ILE A 78 -9.28 -0.33 -4.56
C ILE A 78 -8.41 -0.26 -3.30
N SER A 79 -9.03 -0.12 -2.12
CA SER A 79 -8.31 -0.11 -0.84
C SER A 79 -7.55 -1.41 -0.59
N ILE A 80 -8.15 -2.54 -0.93
CA ILE A 80 -7.49 -3.84 -0.77
C ILE A 80 -6.32 -4.00 -1.72
N LEU A 81 -6.48 -3.54 -2.97
CA LEU A 81 -5.40 -3.59 -3.94
C LEU A 81 -4.27 -2.63 -3.55
N SER A 82 -4.56 -1.44 -3.02
CA SER A 82 -3.54 -0.51 -2.56
C SER A 82 -2.70 -1.14 -1.43
N LEU A 83 -3.32 -1.84 -0.47
CA LEU A 83 -2.58 -2.56 0.57
C LEU A 83 -1.66 -3.63 0.00
N ALA A 84 -2.10 -4.40 -0.99
CA ALA A 84 -1.27 -5.41 -1.64
C ALA A 84 -0.05 -4.78 -2.34
N PHE A 85 -0.24 -3.67 -3.05
CA PHE A 85 0.84 -2.95 -3.73
C PHE A 85 1.80 -2.24 -2.76
N VAL A 86 1.30 -1.65 -1.67
CA VAL A 86 2.15 -1.07 -0.61
C VAL A 86 2.98 -2.16 0.06
N GLY A 87 2.39 -3.31 0.39
CA GLY A 87 3.12 -4.44 0.95
C GLY A 87 4.19 -4.96 -0.02
N ALA A 88 3.86 -5.11 -1.30
CA ALA A 88 4.82 -5.52 -2.33
C ALA A 88 5.95 -4.50 -2.51
N HIS A 89 5.65 -3.21 -2.44
CA HIS A 89 6.65 -2.14 -2.48
C HIS A 89 7.61 -2.25 -1.28
N MET A 90 7.11 -2.45 -0.06
CA MET A 90 7.96 -2.62 1.12
C MET A 90 8.84 -3.87 1.02
N VAL A 91 8.31 -4.99 0.54
CA VAL A 91 9.11 -6.20 0.32
C VAL A 91 10.14 -5.98 -0.78
N GLY A 92 9.78 -5.28 -1.86
CA GLY A 92 10.71 -4.88 -2.92
C GLY A 92 11.88 -4.04 -2.40
N LEU A 93 11.63 -3.06 -1.53
CA LEU A 93 12.68 -2.25 -0.88
C LEU A 93 13.67 -3.11 -0.09
N LEU A 94 13.20 -4.13 0.62
CA LEU A 94 14.03 -5.03 1.41
C LEU A 94 14.81 -6.06 0.58
N LEU A 95 14.31 -6.40 -0.61
CA LEU A 95 14.94 -7.36 -1.52
C LEU A 95 15.86 -6.71 -2.56
N ASP A 96 15.73 -5.39 -2.77
CA ASP A 96 16.54 -4.62 -3.70
C ASP A 96 17.99 -4.51 -3.20
N PRO A 97 18.98 -4.98 -3.98
CA PRO A 97 20.38 -4.95 -3.57
C PRO A 97 21.02 -3.57 -3.75
N TRP A 98 20.40 -2.69 -4.54
CA TRP A 98 21.05 -1.46 -4.98
C TRP A 98 21.11 -0.43 -3.85
N VAL A 99 19.99 -0.20 -3.15
CA VAL A 99 20.00 0.59 -1.92
C VAL A 99 20.31 -0.27 -0.69
N SER A 100 19.90 -1.56 -0.71
CA SER A 100 20.03 -2.48 0.43
C SER A 100 19.39 -1.95 1.72
N PHE A 101 18.10 -1.63 1.68
CA PHE A 101 17.37 -1.16 2.87
C PHE A 101 17.28 -2.25 3.95
N SER A 102 17.49 -1.85 5.20
CA SER A 102 17.16 -2.64 6.38
C SER A 102 15.71 -2.38 6.84
N PRO A 103 15.12 -3.24 7.67
CA PRO A 103 13.80 -3.00 8.25
C PRO A 103 13.71 -1.68 9.02
N VAL A 104 14.79 -1.25 9.68
CA VAL A 104 14.80 0.01 10.46
C VAL A 104 14.70 1.21 9.53
N ASP A 105 15.35 1.17 8.36
CA ASP A 105 15.34 2.26 7.38
C ASP A 105 13.94 2.61 6.85
N ILE A 106 13.04 1.63 6.80
CA ILE A 106 11.68 1.80 6.28
C ILE A 106 10.61 1.93 7.38
N LEU A 107 10.92 1.55 8.63
CA LEU A 107 10.00 1.62 9.77
C LEU A 107 10.23 2.84 10.67
N VAL A 108 11.44 3.39 10.71
CA VAL A 108 11.77 4.58 11.51
C VAL A 108 11.88 5.80 10.59
N PRO A 109 11.02 6.83 10.76
CA PRO A 109 11.09 8.02 9.92
C PRO A 109 12.48 8.68 9.96
N PHE A 110 12.97 9.07 8.78
CA PHE A 110 14.24 9.79 8.59
C PHE A 110 15.51 9.01 9.01
N TRP A 111 15.40 7.71 9.32
CA TRP A 111 16.54 6.88 9.69
C TRP A 111 17.46 6.52 8.52
N SER A 112 16.85 6.22 7.36
CA SER A 112 17.57 5.83 6.15
C SER A 112 18.63 6.86 5.75
N PRO A 113 19.90 6.46 5.51
CA PRO A 113 20.91 7.35 4.93
C PRO A 113 20.59 7.69 3.47
N TYR A 114 19.82 6.85 2.79
CA TYR A 114 19.38 7.09 1.42
C TYR A 114 18.15 8.01 1.41
N ARG A 115 18.31 9.23 0.88
CA ARG A 115 17.23 10.22 0.66
C ARG A 115 16.29 10.34 1.87
N ALA A 116 16.87 10.51 3.06
CA ALA A 116 16.21 10.44 4.37
C ALA A 116 14.85 11.15 4.43
N PHE A 117 14.77 12.36 3.86
CA PHE A 117 13.53 13.14 3.82
C PHE A 117 12.38 12.41 3.10
N TRP A 118 12.63 11.92 1.87
CA TRP A 118 11.60 11.26 1.06
C TRP A 118 11.22 9.89 1.62
N VAL A 119 12.21 9.12 2.09
CA VAL A 119 11.96 7.83 2.75
C VAL A 119 11.15 8.04 4.02
N GLY A 120 11.52 9.04 4.84
CA GLY A 120 10.80 9.39 6.07
C GLY A 120 9.33 9.75 5.84
N LEU A 121 9.02 10.51 4.79
CA LEU A 121 7.62 10.78 4.40
C LEU A 121 6.87 9.50 4.01
N GLY A 122 7.53 8.57 3.33
CA GLY A 122 6.98 7.26 3.02
C GLY A 122 6.67 6.45 4.28
N THR A 123 7.61 6.41 5.23
CA THR A 123 7.45 5.73 6.53
C THR A 123 6.31 6.34 7.35
N ILE A 124 6.21 7.67 7.43
CA ILE A 124 5.09 8.35 8.10
C ILE A 124 3.76 7.95 7.44
N SER A 125 3.72 7.97 6.11
CA SER A 125 2.52 7.59 5.35
C SER A 125 2.11 6.14 5.61
N PHE A 126 3.07 5.22 5.71
CA PHE A 126 2.83 3.83 6.10
C PHE A 126 2.22 3.72 7.51
N TRP A 127 2.76 4.44 8.50
CA TRP A 127 2.20 4.44 9.85
C TRP A 127 0.79 5.03 9.91
N LEU A 128 0.52 6.12 9.17
CA LEU A 128 -0.83 6.68 9.05
C LEU A 128 -1.80 5.66 8.43
N LEU A 129 -1.36 4.91 7.42
CA LEU A 129 -2.15 3.82 6.85
C LEU A 129 -2.47 2.74 7.89
N ILE A 130 -1.49 2.32 8.72
CA ILE A 130 -1.73 1.39 9.83
C ILE A 130 -2.75 1.95 10.81
N VAL A 131 -2.65 3.23 11.19
CA VAL A 131 -3.64 3.88 12.08
C VAL A 131 -5.05 3.82 11.48
N VAL A 132 -5.20 4.09 10.18
CA VAL A 132 -6.50 3.98 9.49
C VAL A 132 -7.05 2.55 9.48
N LEU A 133 -6.19 1.55 9.26
CA LEU A 133 -6.61 0.14 9.27
C LEU A 133 -7.05 -0.30 10.66
N VAL A 134 -6.28 0.07 11.70
CA VAL A 134 -6.61 -0.24 13.09
C VAL A 134 -7.88 0.49 13.52
N SER A 135 -8.03 1.77 13.18
CA SER A 135 -9.26 2.52 13.51
C SER A 135 -10.49 1.92 12.83
N THR A 136 -10.37 1.49 11.57
CA THR A 136 -11.46 0.81 10.83
C THR A 136 -11.80 -0.55 11.46
N PHE A 137 -10.80 -1.30 11.91
CA PHE A 137 -11.01 -2.56 12.63
C PHE A 137 -11.71 -2.31 13.97
N LEU A 138 -11.27 -1.32 14.74
CA LEU A 138 -11.88 -0.96 16.02
C LEU A 138 -13.32 -0.47 15.85
N PHE A 139 -13.62 0.29 14.81
CA PHE A 139 -14.99 0.71 14.47
C PHE A 139 -15.93 -0.50 14.39
N SER A 140 -15.49 -1.56 13.69
CA SER A 140 -16.27 -2.78 13.52
C SER A 140 -16.57 -3.52 14.82
N ARG A 141 -15.85 -3.21 15.91
CA ARG A 141 -15.99 -3.85 17.23
C ARG A 141 -16.69 -2.96 18.26
N LEU A 142 -16.46 -1.64 18.22
CA LEU A 142 -16.83 -0.72 19.30
C LEU A 142 -18.15 0.04 19.04
N GLY A 143 -18.59 0.14 17.77
CA GLY A 143 -19.78 0.89 17.38
C GLY A 143 -19.57 2.42 17.41
N TRP A 144 -20.50 3.16 16.79
CA TRP A 144 -20.34 4.60 16.46
C TRP A 144 -20.09 5.54 17.65
N LYS A 145 -20.54 5.19 18.87
CA LYS A 145 -20.37 6.08 20.05
C LYS A 145 -18.99 6.00 20.70
N ARG A 146 -18.25 4.91 20.46
CA ARG A 146 -16.96 4.60 21.10
C ARG A 146 -15.78 4.70 20.13
N TRP A 147 -16.07 4.84 18.84
CA TRP A 147 -15.13 5.13 17.77
C TRP A 147 -15.12 6.63 17.52
#